data_AF-A0A356FZN4-F1
#
_entry.id   AF-A0A356FZN4-F1
#
_cell.length_a   1.000
_cell.length_b   1.000
_cell.length_c   1.000
_cell.angle_alpha   90.00
_cell.angle_beta   90.00
_cell.angle_gamma   90.00
#
_symmetry.space_group_name_H-M   'P 1'
#
loop_
_entity.id
_entity.type
_entity.pdbx_description
1 polymer ?
#
loop_
_entity_poly.entity_id
_entity_poly.type
_entity_poly.pdbx_seq_one_letter_code
_entity_poly.pdbx_strand_id
1 'polypeptide(L)'
;MDAFPNRLYMEIQRHGTADEEKTEQAFLDLAFKYNVPLVATNEVFFATPDMFEAHDALLCIKDKTHVIVNDRRRLNPEYYFKSPDEMKKLFEDLPEAIENTVNIAKRCGFMVEFQPPALPIYPDCEPVGDDIQKAREEMYDKIRNYLTDDPKTGKTVQEQLDSRTLGELQEAVTVQKRARAGLVKRLEVHVFTPDMTDEDKKQAGQKYYDRLEYELSVIIKMKFSGYFLIVSDFIAWSKAHGIPVGPGRGSGAGSVVAWSLTITDLDPLRFNLLFERFLNPERVNMPDFDVDFCQTRRGET
;
A
#
# COMPACT_ATOMS: atom_id res chain seq x y z
N MET A 1 -14.51 21.76 -31.31
CA MET A 1 -15.35 20.98 -30.37
C MET A 1 -15.11 19.49 -30.44
N ASP A 2 -14.56 19.00 -31.55
CA ASP A 2 -14.44 17.57 -31.88
C ASP A 2 -13.66 16.72 -30.86
N ALA A 3 -12.73 17.33 -30.12
CA ALA A 3 -11.99 16.63 -29.07
C ALA A 3 -12.82 16.31 -27.81
N PHE A 4 -13.80 17.17 -27.46
CA PHE A 4 -14.57 17.08 -26.21
C PHE A 4 -16.08 17.27 -26.46
N PRO A 5 -16.71 16.43 -27.30
CA PRO A 5 -18.13 16.55 -27.59
C PRO A 5 -18.95 16.38 -26.30
N ASN A 6 -19.86 17.32 -26.04
CA ASN A 6 -20.74 17.35 -24.86
C ASN A 6 -20.01 17.30 -23.50
N ARG A 7 -18.70 17.60 -23.49
CA ARG A 7 -17.81 17.58 -22.32
C ARG A 7 -16.96 18.84 -22.22
N LEU A 8 -17.25 19.85 -23.04
CA LEU A 8 -16.64 21.16 -22.99
C LEU A 8 -17.63 22.14 -22.35
N TYR A 9 -17.15 22.89 -21.39
CA TYR A 9 -17.88 23.97 -20.72
C TYR A 9 -17.01 25.24 -20.75
N MET A 10 -17.64 26.40 -20.84
CA MET A 10 -16.98 27.68 -20.64
C MET A 10 -17.00 28.00 -19.15
N GLU A 11 -15.83 28.02 -18.54
CA GLU A 11 -15.67 28.33 -17.13
C GLU A 11 -15.73 29.85 -16.91
N ILE A 12 -16.56 30.28 -15.95
CA ILE A 12 -16.65 31.66 -15.49
C ILE A 12 -16.34 31.71 -13.99
N GLN A 13 -15.46 32.62 -13.62
CA GLN A 13 -15.02 32.89 -12.25
C GLN A 13 -15.18 34.37 -11.94
N ARG A 14 -15.47 34.71 -10.69
CA ARG A 14 -15.72 36.10 -10.27
C ARG A 14 -15.07 36.38 -8.92
N HIS A 15 -13.81 36.81 -8.94
CA HIS A 15 -13.05 37.25 -7.77
C HIS A 15 -12.90 38.79 -7.72
N GLY A 16 -13.51 39.51 -8.67
CA GLY A 16 -13.45 40.98 -8.76
C GLY A 16 -12.10 41.49 -9.27
N THR A 17 -11.42 40.72 -10.10
CA THR A 17 -10.15 41.13 -10.72
C THR A 17 -10.40 41.90 -12.02
N ALA A 18 -9.50 42.84 -12.34
CA ALA A 18 -9.61 43.64 -13.56
C ALA A 18 -9.50 42.80 -14.85
N ASP A 19 -8.88 41.62 -14.78
CA ASP A 19 -8.77 40.72 -15.93
C ASP A 19 -10.09 39.97 -16.16
N GLU A 20 -10.74 39.48 -15.11
CA GLU A 20 -12.09 38.88 -15.20
C GLU A 20 -13.08 39.87 -15.83
N GLU A 21 -13.14 41.11 -15.34
CA GLU A 21 -14.04 42.16 -15.87
C GLU A 21 -13.81 42.42 -17.38
N LYS A 22 -12.57 42.31 -17.86
CA LYS A 22 -12.24 42.53 -19.27
C LYS A 22 -12.55 41.31 -20.15
N THR A 23 -12.46 40.10 -19.61
CA THR A 23 -12.58 38.86 -20.40
C THR A 23 -13.96 38.21 -20.36
N GLU A 24 -14.75 38.43 -19.30
CA GLU A 24 -16.00 37.71 -19.07
C GLU A 24 -16.96 37.84 -20.25
N GLN A 25 -17.23 39.06 -20.73
CA GLN A 25 -18.14 39.27 -21.87
C GLN A 25 -17.69 38.52 -23.12
N ALA A 26 -16.39 38.49 -23.40
CA ALA A 26 -15.86 37.76 -24.55
C ALA A 26 -16.05 36.24 -24.39
N PHE A 27 -15.92 35.70 -23.18
CA PHE A 27 -16.20 34.29 -22.90
C PHE A 27 -17.69 33.95 -23.05
N LEU A 28 -18.58 34.82 -22.57
CA LEU A 28 -20.02 34.69 -22.77
C LEU A 28 -20.38 34.71 -24.27
N ASP A 29 -19.87 35.69 -25.01
CA ASP A 29 -20.11 35.81 -26.46
C ASP A 29 -19.64 34.57 -27.22
N LEU A 30 -18.47 34.03 -26.86
CA LEU A 30 -17.94 32.80 -27.45
C LEU A 30 -18.80 31.59 -27.07
N ALA A 31 -19.23 31.49 -25.81
CA ALA A 31 -20.09 30.41 -25.36
C ALA A 31 -21.42 30.40 -26.12
N PHE A 32 -22.06 31.55 -26.31
CA PHE A 32 -23.29 31.68 -27.11
C PHE A 32 -23.06 31.40 -28.59
N LYS A 33 -22.02 31.99 -29.19
CA LYS A 33 -21.69 31.82 -30.61
C LYS A 33 -21.48 30.37 -30.99
N TYR A 34 -20.82 29.61 -30.12
CA TYR A 34 -20.46 28.23 -30.36
C TYR A 34 -21.40 27.23 -29.69
N ASN A 35 -22.40 27.69 -28.92
CA ASN A 35 -23.30 26.85 -28.14
C ASN A 35 -22.56 25.94 -27.13
N VAL A 36 -21.61 26.52 -26.40
CA VAL A 36 -20.89 25.86 -25.29
C VAL A 36 -21.60 26.21 -23.97
N PRO A 37 -21.98 25.23 -23.13
CA PRO A 37 -22.60 25.51 -21.84
C PRO A 37 -21.63 26.20 -20.87
N LEU A 38 -22.15 27.10 -20.03
CA LEU A 38 -21.38 27.78 -18.99
C LEU A 38 -21.23 26.90 -17.74
N VAL A 39 -20.18 27.11 -16.96
CA VAL A 39 -20.03 26.55 -15.60
C VAL A 39 -19.38 27.56 -14.68
N ALA A 40 -19.93 27.73 -13.48
CA ALA A 40 -19.39 28.63 -12.46
C ALA A 40 -18.40 27.90 -11.55
N THR A 41 -17.25 28.53 -11.27
CA THR A 41 -16.25 28.04 -10.30
C THR A 41 -15.64 29.23 -9.52
N ASN A 42 -14.79 28.96 -8.53
CA ASN A 42 -14.18 29.99 -7.67
C ASN A 42 -12.71 29.69 -7.31
N GLU A 43 -12.00 28.92 -8.15
CA GLU A 43 -10.56 28.58 -8.01
C GLU A 43 -10.03 28.52 -6.56
N VAL A 44 -10.58 27.62 -5.75
CA VAL A 44 -10.44 27.69 -4.29
C VAL A 44 -9.00 27.39 -3.85
N PHE A 45 -8.36 28.34 -3.15
CA PHE A 45 -7.03 28.17 -2.56
C PHE A 45 -7.05 27.93 -1.04
N PHE A 46 -8.12 28.35 -0.36
CA PHE A 46 -8.23 28.22 1.08
C PHE A 46 -9.68 27.93 1.51
N ALA A 47 -9.86 27.34 2.70
CA ALA A 47 -11.18 26.90 3.14
C ALA A 47 -12.07 28.09 3.55
N THR A 48 -11.53 29.04 4.31
CA THR A 48 -12.28 30.17 4.88
C THR A 48 -11.55 31.50 4.65
N PRO A 49 -12.26 32.65 4.64
CA PRO A 49 -11.64 33.95 4.36
C PRO A 49 -10.50 34.34 5.30
N ASP A 50 -10.55 33.92 6.56
CA ASP A 50 -9.51 34.21 7.57
C ASP A 50 -8.17 33.48 7.30
N MET A 51 -8.17 32.45 6.44
CA MET A 51 -6.95 31.76 6.02
C MET A 51 -6.16 32.52 4.96
N PHE A 52 -6.67 33.65 4.47
CA PHE A 52 -6.01 34.46 3.44
C PHE A 52 -4.58 34.84 3.82
N GLU A 53 -4.36 35.35 5.04
CA GLU A 53 -3.01 35.75 5.50
C GLU A 53 -2.06 34.55 5.61
N ALA A 54 -2.58 33.39 6.01
CA ALA A 54 -1.81 32.15 6.08
C ALA A 54 -1.39 31.66 4.68
N HIS A 55 -2.31 31.72 3.71
CA HIS A 55 -1.99 31.42 2.31
C HIS A 55 -0.97 32.41 1.73
N ASP A 56 -1.10 33.70 2.05
CA ASP A 56 -0.16 34.74 1.62
C ASP A 56 1.27 34.50 2.16
N ALA A 57 1.38 34.10 3.43
CA ALA A 57 2.64 33.69 4.02
C ALA A 57 3.23 32.44 3.34
N LEU A 58 2.38 31.47 2.94
CA LEU A 58 2.81 30.27 2.21
C LEU A 58 3.40 30.63 0.84
N LEU A 59 2.80 31.57 0.11
CA LEU A 59 3.36 32.08 -1.15
C LEU A 59 4.73 32.75 -0.92
N CYS A 60 4.86 33.54 0.16
CA CYS A 60 6.14 34.17 0.49
C CYS A 60 7.25 33.14 0.77
N ILE A 61 6.93 32.05 1.47
CA ILE A 61 7.89 30.95 1.74
C ILE A 61 8.33 30.29 0.42
N LYS A 62 7.37 29.99 -0.47
CA LYS A 62 7.66 29.41 -1.79
C LYS A 62 8.59 30.30 -2.62
N ASP A 63 8.27 31.60 -2.67
CA ASP A 63 8.97 32.58 -3.50
C ASP A 63 10.20 33.18 -2.82
N LYS A 64 10.54 32.73 -1.60
CA LYS A 64 11.66 33.23 -0.78
C LYS A 64 11.62 34.75 -0.58
N THR A 65 10.43 35.28 -0.34
CA THR A 65 10.19 36.70 -0.06
C THR A 65 9.52 36.88 1.31
N HIS A 66 9.22 38.13 1.69
CA HIS A 66 8.56 38.47 2.94
C HIS A 66 7.21 39.12 2.70
N VAL A 67 6.28 38.91 3.65
CA VAL A 67 4.92 39.49 3.60
C VAL A 67 4.91 41.02 3.48
N ILE A 68 5.95 41.69 4.01
CA ILE A 68 6.14 43.15 3.98
C ILE A 68 6.50 43.71 2.60
N VAL A 69 6.93 42.87 1.66
CA VAL A 69 7.26 43.29 0.29
C VAL A 69 5.95 43.48 -0.47
N ASN A 70 5.72 44.68 -1.02
CA ASN A 70 4.47 45.02 -1.71
C ASN A 70 4.44 44.61 -3.18
N ASP A 71 5.58 44.65 -3.87
CA ASP A 71 5.68 44.26 -5.28
C ASP A 71 5.97 42.77 -5.39
N ARG A 72 4.94 41.97 -5.17
CA ARG A 72 4.99 40.50 -5.24
C ARG A 72 3.64 39.93 -5.64
N ARG A 73 3.64 38.67 -6.06
CA ARG A 73 2.42 37.91 -6.30
C ARG A 73 1.63 37.79 -4.99
N ARG A 74 0.34 38.15 -5.04
CA ARG A 74 -0.63 38.03 -3.96
C ARG A 74 -2.01 37.79 -4.56
N LEU A 75 -2.77 36.88 -3.97
CA LEU A 75 -4.19 36.70 -4.32
C LEU A 75 -5.04 37.72 -3.56
N ASN A 76 -6.33 37.85 -3.89
CA ASN A 76 -7.27 38.57 -3.04
C ASN A 76 -7.99 37.60 -2.08
N PRO A 77 -8.78 38.09 -1.11
CA PRO A 77 -9.48 37.23 -0.16
C PRO A 77 -10.65 36.40 -0.75
N GLU A 78 -11.02 36.58 -2.02
CA GLU A 78 -12.22 35.96 -2.61
C GLU A 78 -12.02 34.48 -3.00
N TYR A 79 -10.78 33.98 -2.98
CA TYR A 79 -10.40 32.62 -3.36
C TYR A 79 -10.67 31.56 -2.26
N TYR A 80 -11.64 31.80 -1.37
CA TYR A 80 -12.05 30.82 -0.35
C TYR A 80 -13.12 29.85 -0.87
N PHE A 81 -13.44 28.82 -0.09
CA PHE A 81 -14.54 27.90 -0.41
C PHE A 81 -15.89 28.55 -0.09
N LYS A 82 -16.40 29.36 -1.03
CA LYS A 82 -17.71 30.01 -0.95
C LYS A 82 -18.83 28.99 -0.75
N SER A 83 -19.80 29.35 0.08
CA SER A 83 -21.02 28.57 0.27
C SER A 83 -21.88 28.57 -1.00
N PRO A 84 -22.80 27.59 -1.14
CA PRO A 84 -23.73 27.56 -2.27
C PRO A 84 -24.56 28.84 -2.41
N ASP A 85 -24.93 29.50 -1.31
CA ASP A 85 -25.77 30.70 -1.33
C ASP A 85 -24.95 31.93 -1.78
N GLU A 86 -23.69 32.03 -1.37
CA GLU A 86 -22.77 33.06 -1.88
C GLU A 86 -22.53 32.90 -3.38
N MET A 87 -22.29 31.67 -3.86
CA MET A 87 -22.10 31.40 -5.28
C MET A 87 -23.36 31.69 -6.10
N LYS A 88 -24.55 31.31 -5.62
CA LYS A 88 -25.82 31.63 -6.29
C LYS A 88 -26.05 33.13 -6.38
N LYS A 89 -25.74 33.87 -5.32
CA LYS A 89 -25.86 35.33 -5.32
C LYS A 89 -24.85 35.98 -6.27
N LEU A 90 -23.63 35.47 -6.31
CA LEU A 90 -22.56 35.96 -7.19
C LEU A 90 -22.86 35.74 -8.68
N PHE A 91 -23.64 34.72 -9.01
CA PHE A 91 -24.04 34.34 -10.37
C PHE A 91 -25.55 34.45 -10.58
N GLU A 92 -26.23 35.40 -9.90
CA GLU A 92 -27.69 35.55 -9.99
C GLU A 92 -28.20 35.88 -11.40
N ASP A 93 -27.33 36.48 -12.22
CA ASP A 93 -27.54 36.80 -13.63
C ASP A 93 -27.28 35.62 -14.58
N LEU A 94 -26.57 34.57 -14.13
CA LEU A 94 -26.21 33.36 -14.90
C LEU A 94 -26.54 32.07 -14.13
N PRO A 95 -27.82 31.81 -13.79
CA PRO A 95 -28.22 30.64 -13.00
C PRO A 95 -27.81 29.31 -13.65
N GLU A 96 -27.77 29.23 -14.97
CA GLU A 96 -27.37 28.03 -15.73
C GLU A 96 -25.92 27.61 -15.45
N ALA A 97 -25.04 28.57 -15.16
CA ALA A 97 -23.64 28.28 -14.84
C ALA A 97 -23.52 27.52 -13.51
N ILE A 98 -24.38 27.88 -12.54
CA ILE A 98 -24.48 27.19 -11.24
C ILE A 98 -25.14 25.82 -11.41
N GLU A 99 -26.24 25.72 -12.16
CA GLU A 99 -26.93 24.44 -12.41
C GLU A 99 -26.00 23.41 -13.06
N ASN A 100 -25.15 23.86 -13.99
CA ASN A 100 -24.19 23.00 -14.67
C ASN A 100 -23.12 22.43 -13.73
N THR A 101 -22.77 23.10 -12.63
CA THR A 101 -21.85 22.52 -11.62
C THR A 101 -22.39 21.20 -11.06
N VAL A 102 -23.70 21.17 -10.75
CA VAL A 102 -24.38 19.99 -10.22
C VAL A 102 -24.53 18.93 -11.29
N ASN A 103 -24.85 19.32 -12.53
CA ASN A 103 -24.95 18.39 -13.65
C ASN A 103 -23.61 17.71 -13.95
N ILE A 104 -22.51 18.45 -13.91
CA ILE A 104 -21.16 17.90 -14.05
C ILE A 104 -20.86 16.95 -12.90
N ALA A 105 -21.10 17.35 -11.65
CA ALA A 105 -20.86 16.50 -10.48
C ALA A 105 -21.64 15.17 -10.56
N LYS A 106 -22.90 15.20 -10.99
CA LYS A 106 -23.72 13.99 -11.21
C LYS A 106 -23.18 13.07 -12.32
N ARG A 107 -22.45 13.61 -13.29
CA ARG A 107 -21.84 12.85 -14.39
C ARG A 107 -20.49 12.25 -14.02
N CYS A 108 -19.86 12.73 -12.95
CA CYS A 108 -18.59 12.24 -12.44
C CYS A 108 -18.80 10.99 -11.56
N GLY A 109 -18.91 9.82 -12.20
CA GLY A 109 -19.02 8.52 -11.54
C GLY A 109 -17.69 7.77 -11.48
N PHE A 110 -16.68 8.32 -10.79
CA PHE A 110 -15.40 7.63 -10.57
C PHE A 110 -15.09 7.52 -9.09
N MET A 111 -14.69 6.34 -8.65
CA MET A 111 -14.19 6.10 -7.30
C MET A 111 -13.03 5.12 -7.36
N VAL A 112 -11.99 5.37 -6.56
CA VAL A 112 -10.89 4.41 -6.40
C VAL A 112 -11.42 3.22 -5.61
N GLU A 113 -11.38 2.04 -6.21
CA GLU A 113 -11.73 0.81 -5.53
C GLU A 113 -10.57 0.34 -4.67
N PHE A 114 -10.87 -0.14 -3.46
CA PHE A 114 -9.88 -0.82 -2.65
C PHE A 114 -9.51 -2.14 -3.32
N GLN A 115 -8.24 -2.27 -3.71
CA GLN A 115 -7.69 -3.52 -4.23
C GLN A 115 -6.83 -4.17 -3.13
N PRO A 116 -7.03 -5.47 -2.84
CA PRO A 116 -6.13 -6.17 -1.95
C PRO A 116 -4.70 -6.17 -2.53
N PRO A 117 -3.66 -6.27 -1.69
CA PRO A 117 -2.28 -6.30 -2.18
C PRO A 117 -2.08 -7.42 -3.20
N ALA A 118 -1.64 -7.06 -4.40
CA ALA A 118 -1.24 -8.02 -5.43
C ALA A 118 0.26 -8.32 -5.27
N LEU A 119 0.58 -9.42 -4.59
CA LEU A 119 1.96 -9.89 -4.46
C LEU A 119 2.43 -10.55 -5.77
N PRO A 120 3.66 -10.27 -6.23
CA PRO A 120 4.23 -11.01 -7.34
C PRO A 120 4.47 -12.47 -6.94
N ILE A 121 4.35 -13.39 -7.90
CA ILE A 121 4.68 -14.80 -7.68
C ILE A 121 6.20 -14.97 -7.61
N TYR A 122 6.69 -15.62 -6.57
CA TYR A 122 8.11 -15.92 -6.39
C TYR A 122 8.55 -17.02 -7.38
N PRO A 123 9.53 -16.74 -8.26
CA PRO A 123 9.84 -17.60 -9.40
C PRO A 123 10.59 -18.87 -9.02
N ASP A 124 11.43 -18.84 -7.98
CA ASP A 124 12.35 -19.93 -7.62
C ASP A 124 11.70 -20.93 -6.65
N CYS A 125 10.53 -21.40 -7.03
CA CYS A 125 9.84 -22.50 -6.37
C CYS A 125 10.18 -23.85 -7.02
N GLU A 126 9.84 -24.96 -6.34
CA GLU A 126 10.09 -26.29 -6.90
C GLU A 126 9.39 -26.47 -8.26
N PRO A 127 10.11 -26.97 -9.29
CA PRO A 127 9.54 -27.19 -10.60
C PRO A 127 8.44 -28.25 -10.51
N VAL A 128 7.35 -27.99 -11.21
CA VAL A 128 6.29 -28.98 -11.42
C VAL A 128 6.62 -29.81 -12.66
N GLY A 129 6.35 -31.11 -12.60
CA GLY A 129 6.43 -31.97 -13.78
C GLY A 129 5.33 -31.64 -14.80
N ASP A 130 5.27 -32.41 -15.88
CA ASP A 130 4.33 -32.16 -16.99
C ASP A 130 2.84 -32.31 -16.60
N ASP A 131 2.55 -33.05 -15.53
CA ASP A 131 1.20 -33.24 -15.01
C ASP A 131 0.88 -32.23 -13.91
N ILE A 132 0.28 -31.11 -14.32
CA ILE A 132 -0.12 -30.01 -13.42
C ILE A 132 -1.16 -30.46 -12.39
N GLN A 133 -2.11 -31.33 -12.78
CA GLN A 133 -3.19 -31.75 -11.88
C GLN A 133 -2.63 -32.60 -10.75
N LYS A 134 -1.79 -33.59 -11.10
CA LYS A 134 -1.09 -34.41 -10.11
C LYS A 134 -0.22 -33.55 -9.18
N ALA A 135 0.52 -32.58 -9.74
CA ALA A 135 1.33 -31.67 -8.93
C ALA A 135 0.48 -30.85 -7.94
N ARG A 136 -0.70 -30.39 -8.34
CA ARG A 136 -1.64 -29.70 -7.42
C ARG A 136 -2.08 -30.61 -6.29
N GLU A 137 -2.47 -31.85 -6.58
CA GLU A 137 -2.91 -32.82 -5.57
C GLU A 137 -1.81 -33.13 -4.54
N GLU A 138 -0.59 -33.35 -5.00
CA GLU A 138 0.57 -33.54 -4.12
C GLU A 138 0.83 -32.31 -3.23
N MET A 139 0.65 -31.09 -3.76
CA MET A 139 0.79 -29.86 -2.97
C MET A 139 -0.38 -29.68 -2.00
N TYR A 140 -1.60 -30.05 -2.37
CA TYR A 140 -2.76 -30.03 -1.47
C TYR A 140 -2.47 -30.87 -0.24
N ASP A 141 -1.99 -32.10 -0.42
CA ASP A 141 -1.66 -32.98 0.70
C ASP A 141 -0.59 -32.39 1.63
N LYS A 142 0.39 -31.68 1.07
CA LYS A 142 1.45 -31.01 1.85
C LYS A 142 0.94 -29.81 2.65
N ILE A 143 -0.06 -29.09 2.17
CA ILE A 143 -0.54 -27.86 2.82
C ILE A 143 -1.85 -28.02 3.59
N ARG A 144 -2.62 -29.10 3.35
CA ARG A 144 -3.97 -29.31 3.92
C ARG A 144 -3.97 -29.20 5.45
N ASN A 145 -2.94 -29.75 6.11
CA ASN A 145 -2.84 -29.76 7.57
C ASN A 145 -2.63 -28.36 8.20
N TYR A 146 -2.31 -27.35 7.39
CA TYR A 146 -2.17 -25.95 7.83
C TYR A 146 -3.45 -25.14 7.68
N LEU A 147 -4.47 -25.71 7.05
CA LEU A 147 -5.73 -25.04 6.80
C LEU A 147 -6.81 -25.62 7.69
N THR A 148 -7.68 -24.74 8.15
CA THR A 148 -8.93 -25.08 8.82
C THR A 148 -10.06 -24.39 8.06
N ASP A 149 -11.28 -24.87 8.25
CA ASP A 149 -12.45 -24.12 7.79
C ASP A 149 -12.39 -22.69 8.33
N ASP A 150 -12.71 -21.73 7.46
CA ASP A 150 -12.60 -20.32 7.79
C ASP A 150 -13.91 -19.84 8.43
N PRO A 151 -13.94 -19.54 9.74
CA PRO A 151 -15.15 -19.09 10.41
C PRO A 151 -15.64 -17.72 9.93
N LYS A 152 -14.78 -16.91 9.28
CA LYS A 152 -15.14 -15.56 8.80
C LYS A 152 -15.78 -15.59 7.43
N THR A 153 -15.25 -16.40 6.53
CA THR A 153 -15.75 -16.48 5.14
C THR A 153 -16.68 -17.67 4.91
N GLY A 154 -16.72 -18.64 5.83
CA GLY A 154 -17.48 -19.89 5.68
C GLY A 154 -16.84 -20.89 4.71
N LYS A 155 -15.66 -20.57 4.15
CA LYS A 155 -14.99 -21.43 3.18
C LYS A 155 -14.38 -22.66 3.84
N THR A 156 -14.69 -23.82 3.28
CA THR A 156 -14.08 -25.10 3.66
C THR A 156 -12.60 -25.14 3.30
N VAL A 157 -11.84 -26.05 3.91
CA VAL A 157 -10.44 -26.30 3.53
C VAL A 157 -10.30 -26.56 2.03
N GLN A 158 -11.21 -27.35 1.44
CA GLN A 158 -11.14 -27.70 0.01
C GLN A 158 -11.34 -26.47 -0.89
N GLU A 159 -12.33 -25.62 -0.59
CA GLU A 159 -12.56 -24.37 -1.33
C GLU A 159 -11.37 -23.39 -1.20
N GLN A 160 -10.70 -23.36 -0.05
CA GLN A 160 -9.50 -22.56 0.14
C GLN A 160 -8.34 -23.06 -0.72
N LEU A 161 -8.15 -24.38 -0.85
CA LEU A 161 -7.15 -25.00 -1.71
C LEU A 161 -7.45 -24.72 -3.20
N ASP A 162 -8.69 -24.89 -3.61
CA ASP A 162 -9.13 -24.71 -5.00
C ASP A 162 -9.06 -23.25 -5.44
N SER A 163 -9.20 -22.30 -4.52
CA SER A 163 -9.01 -20.87 -4.79
C SER A 163 -7.56 -20.44 -5.04
N ARG A 164 -6.58 -21.34 -4.88
CA ARG A 164 -5.16 -21.01 -5.03
C ARG A 164 -4.65 -21.28 -6.45
N THR A 165 -3.87 -20.33 -6.96
CA THR A 165 -3.09 -20.51 -8.18
C THR A 165 -1.97 -21.54 -7.93
N LEU A 166 -1.42 -22.11 -9.01
CA LEU A 166 -0.30 -23.04 -8.90
C LEU A 166 0.92 -22.40 -8.21
N GLY A 167 1.21 -21.13 -8.54
CA GLY A 167 2.30 -20.37 -7.92
C GLY A 167 2.14 -20.23 -6.41
N GLU A 168 0.93 -19.89 -5.92
CA GLU A 168 0.65 -19.78 -4.49
C GLU A 168 0.85 -21.13 -3.74
N LEU A 169 0.54 -22.25 -4.39
CA LEU A 169 0.77 -23.59 -3.84
C LEU A 169 2.26 -23.91 -3.77
N GLN A 170 2.99 -23.64 -4.85
CA GLN A 170 4.43 -23.80 -4.96
C GLN A 170 5.17 -22.97 -3.89
N GLU A 171 4.78 -21.72 -3.70
CA GLU A 171 5.31 -20.85 -2.65
C GLU A 171 5.05 -21.39 -1.25
N ALA A 172 3.81 -21.87 -0.98
CA ALA A 172 3.44 -22.43 0.31
C ALA A 172 4.26 -23.69 0.66
N VAL A 173 4.61 -24.53 -0.32
CA VAL A 173 5.50 -25.68 -0.10
C VAL A 173 6.95 -25.22 0.06
N THR A 174 7.39 -24.27 -0.77
CA THR A 174 8.78 -23.78 -0.78
C THR A 174 9.13 -23.09 0.54
N VAL A 175 8.23 -22.24 1.08
CA VAL A 175 8.47 -21.55 2.35
C VAL A 175 8.60 -22.54 3.52
N GLN A 176 7.79 -23.60 3.56
CA GLN A 176 7.92 -24.64 4.60
C GLN A 176 9.28 -25.32 4.54
N LYS A 177 9.71 -25.74 3.34
CA LYS A 177 10.98 -26.43 3.14
C LYS A 177 12.15 -25.55 3.54
N ARG A 178 12.19 -24.31 3.06
CA ARG A 178 13.27 -23.35 3.35
C ARG A 178 13.28 -22.96 4.83
N ALA A 179 12.13 -22.70 5.43
CA ALA A 179 12.04 -22.31 6.84
C ALA A 179 12.45 -23.45 7.78
N ARG A 180 12.03 -24.69 7.52
CA ARG A 180 12.47 -25.87 8.31
C ARG A 180 13.98 -26.10 8.22
N ALA A 181 14.53 -26.08 7.01
CA ALA A 181 15.97 -26.24 6.82
C ALA A 181 16.77 -25.09 7.44
N GLY A 182 16.26 -23.87 7.35
CA GLY A 182 16.85 -22.69 7.98
C GLY A 182 16.81 -22.76 9.51
N LEU A 183 15.71 -23.25 10.10
CA LEU A 183 15.58 -23.42 11.54
C LEU A 183 16.63 -24.38 12.09
N VAL A 184 16.84 -25.53 11.44
CA VAL A 184 17.85 -26.51 11.86
C VAL A 184 19.23 -25.85 11.96
N LYS A 185 19.63 -25.10 10.93
CA LYS A 185 20.90 -24.36 10.92
C LYS A 185 20.96 -23.29 12.02
N ARG A 186 19.87 -22.58 12.27
CA ARG A 186 19.80 -21.56 13.33
C ARG A 186 19.93 -22.20 14.72
N LEU A 187 19.28 -23.33 14.96
CA LEU A 187 19.37 -24.06 16.23
C LEU A 187 20.80 -24.55 16.49
N GLU A 188 21.47 -25.12 15.48
CA GLU A 188 22.87 -25.56 15.57
C GLU A 188 23.83 -24.43 15.95
N VAL A 189 23.59 -23.21 15.45
CA VAL A 189 24.48 -22.06 15.66
C VAL A 189 24.17 -21.30 16.96
N HIS A 190 22.89 -21.12 17.30
CA HIS A 190 22.46 -20.16 18.34
C HIS A 190 21.90 -20.80 19.60
N VAL A 191 21.46 -22.06 19.55
CA VAL A 191 20.72 -22.70 20.64
C VAL A 191 21.46 -23.93 21.20
N PHE A 192 22.00 -24.78 20.33
CA PHE A 192 22.67 -26.00 20.75
C PHE A 192 24.11 -25.74 21.16
N THR A 193 24.52 -26.32 22.29
CA THR A 193 25.93 -26.35 22.69
C THR A 193 26.55 -27.72 22.40
N PRO A 194 27.88 -27.83 22.25
CA PRO A 194 28.56 -29.09 22.01
C PRO A 194 28.33 -30.15 23.11
N ASP A 195 27.98 -29.71 24.31
CA ASP A 195 27.87 -30.51 25.54
C ASP A 195 26.46 -31.09 25.75
N MET A 196 25.48 -30.67 24.94
CA MET A 196 24.10 -31.13 25.04
C MET A 196 23.95 -32.55 24.49
N THR A 197 23.21 -33.38 25.22
CA THR A 197 22.77 -34.69 24.72
C THR A 197 21.72 -34.52 23.62
N ASP A 198 21.47 -35.58 22.85
CA ASP A 198 20.43 -35.55 21.81
C ASP A 198 19.03 -35.29 22.40
N GLU A 199 18.76 -35.78 23.61
CA GLU A 199 17.52 -35.55 24.33
C GLU A 199 17.38 -34.07 24.76
N ASP A 200 18.47 -33.46 25.24
CA ASP A 200 18.48 -32.04 25.61
C ASP A 200 18.28 -31.14 24.39
N LYS A 201 18.92 -31.47 23.26
CA LYS A 201 18.75 -30.74 21.99
C LYS A 201 17.31 -30.84 21.51
N LYS A 202 16.70 -32.02 21.59
CA LYS A 202 15.31 -32.23 21.24
C LYS A 202 14.38 -31.40 22.12
N GLN A 203 14.59 -31.40 23.43
CA GLN A 203 13.79 -30.62 24.37
C GLN A 203 13.93 -29.11 24.14
N ALA A 204 15.16 -28.63 23.92
CA ALA A 204 15.43 -27.21 23.66
C ALA A 204 14.85 -26.75 22.31
N GLY A 205 14.97 -27.58 21.27
CA GLY A 205 14.46 -27.30 19.93
C GLY A 205 12.94 -27.38 19.81
N GLN A 206 12.26 -28.17 20.65
CA GLN A 206 10.82 -28.43 20.54
C GLN A 206 9.99 -27.14 20.48
N LYS A 207 10.28 -26.16 21.35
CA LYS A 207 9.56 -24.88 21.38
C LYS A 207 9.68 -24.09 20.06
N TYR A 208 10.82 -24.22 19.38
CA TYR A 208 11.04 -23.57 18.09
C TYR A 208 10.28 -24.28 16.97
N TYR A 209 10.27 -25.61 16.97
CA TYR A 209 9.49 -26.38 16.00
C TYR A 209 8.00 -26.12 16.14
N ASP A 210 7.47 -26.14 17.37
CA ASP A 210 6.06 -25.85 17.64
C ASP A 210 5.68 -24.44 17.16
N ARG A 211 6.52 -23.45 17.47
CA ARG A 211 6.32 -22.06 17.04
C ARG A 211 6.42 -21.91 15.53
N LEU A 212 7.39 -22.57 14.88
CA LEU A 212 7.56 -22.55 13.43
C LEU A 212 6.30 -23.08 12.72
N GLU A 213 5.78 -24.23 13.16
CA GLU A 213 4.59 -24.85 12.55
C GLU A 213 3.34 -23.99 12.74
N TYR A 214 3.18 -23.36 13.92
CA TYR A 214 2.12 -22.39 14.15
C TYR A 214 2.24 -21.19 13.19
N GLU A 215 3.41 -20.55 13.11
CA GLU A 215 3.62 -19.39 12.23
C GLU A 215 3.41 -19.74 10.75
N LEU A 216 3.93 -20.89 10.30
CA LEU A 216 3.70 -21.40 8.95
C LEU A 216 2.19 -21.59 8.67
N SER A 217 1.41 -22.10 9.63
CA SER A 217 -0.04 -22.22 9.46
C SER A 217 -0.71 -20.88 9.17
N VAL A 218 -0.32 -19.83 9.90
CA VAL A 218 -0.89 -18.49 9.74
C VAL A 218 -0.45 -17.87 8.40
N ILE A 219 0.84 -17.97 8.06
CA ILE A 219 1.40 -17.42 6.81
C ILE A 219 0.77 -18.07 5.58
N ILE A 220 0.63 -19.41 5.59
CA ILE A 220 0.03 -20.16 4.49
C ILE A 220 -1.46 -19.82 4.37
N LYS A 221 -2.20 -19.82 5.49
CA LYS A 221 -3.63 -19.48 5.53
C LYS A 221 -3.89 -18.08 4.96
N MET A 222 -3.08 -17.09 5.36
CA MET A 222 -3.19 -15.70 4.91
C MET A 222 -2.58 -15.43 3.53
N LYS A 223 -2.00 -16.44 2.87
CA LYS A 223 -1.38 -16.35 1.53
C LYS A 223 -0.18 -15.39 1.47
N PHE A 224 0.63 -15.34 2.53
CA PHE A 224 1.85 -14.51 2.57
C PHE A 224 3.15 -15.30 2.33
N SER A 225 3.07 -16.55 1.86
CA SER A 225 4.23 -17.40 1.57
C SER A 225 5.20 -16.74 0.58
N GLY A 226 4.71 -16.25 -0.57
CA GLY A 226 5.52 -15.55 -1.57
C GLY A 226 6.22 -14.32 -1.01
N TYR A 227 5.53 -13.54 -0.16
CA TYR A 227 6.12 -12.35 0.47
C TYR A 227 7.37 -12.69 1.31
N PHE A 228 7.30 -13.71 2.16
CA PHE A 228 8.46 -14.16 2.94
C PHE A 228 9.59 -14.67 2.06
N LEU A 229 9.29 -15.37 0.97
CA LEU A 229 10.30 -15.86 0.03
C LEU A 229 11.00 -14.71 -0.69
N ILE A 230 10.26 -13.74 -1.21
CA ILE A 230 10.79 -12.54 -1.86
C ILE A 230 11.70 -11.78 -0.89
N VAL A 231 11.23 -11.54 0.34
CA VAL A 231 12.00 -10.80 1.35
C VAL A 231 13.28 -11.53 1.75
N SER A 232 13.19 -12.84 1.96
CA SER A 232 14.38 -13.67 2.23
C SER A 232 15.39 -13.61 1.08
N ASP A 233 14.92 -13.65 -0.16
CA ASP A 233 15.74 -13.72 -1.35
C ASP A 233 16.57 -12.45 -1.57
N PHE A 234 15.95 -11.27 -1.57
CA PHE A 234 16.70 -10.03 -1.79
C PHE A 234 17.64 -9.71 -0.62
N ILE A 235 17.31 -10.12 0.61
CA ILE A 235 18.22 -9.99 1.77
C ILE A 235 19.44 -10.89 1.58
N ALA A 236 19.21 -12.16 1.20
CA ALA A 236 20.30 -13.11 0.95
C ALA A 236 21.18 -12.64 -0.21
N TRP A 237 20.59 -12.16 -1.30
CA TRP A 237 21.30 -11.58 -2.43
C TRP A 237 22.16 -10.38 -2.01
N SER A 238 21.59 -9.46 -1.23
CA SER A 238 22.30 -8.28 -0.72
C SER A 238 23.51 -8.67 0.12
N LYS A 239 23.33 -9.61 1.07
CA LYS A 239 24.42 -10.13 1.91
C LYS A 239 25.51 -10.79 1.05
N ALA A 240 25.15 -11.55 0.02
CA ALA A 240 26.09 -12.19 -0.91
C ALA A 240 26.90 -11.19 -1.77
N HIS A 241 26.33 -10.02 -2.08
CA HIS A 241 27.00 -8.94 -2.83
C HIS A 241 27.68 -7.90 -1.93
N GLY A 242 27.86 -8.24 -0.63
CA GLY A 242 28.52 -7.38 0.34
C GLY A 242 27.76 -6.09 0.63
N ILE A 243 26.44 -6.05 0.41
CA ILE A 243 25.57 -4.93 0.78
C ILE A 243 25.16 -5.14 2.24
N PRO A 244 25.55 -4.25 3.17
CA PRO A 244 25.16 -4.38 4.57
C PRO A 244 23.64 -4.26 4.73
N VAL A 245 23.06 -5.24 5.40
CA VAL A 245 21.65 -5.28 5.79
C VAL A 245 21.58 -5.24 7.31
N GLY A 246 20.70 -4.41 7.87
CA GLY A 246 20.48 -4.37 9.31
C GLY A 246 19.87 -5.67 9.86
N PRO A 247 19.85 -5.85 11.19
CA PRO A 247 19.40 -7.10 11.83
C PRO A 247 17.89 -7.38 11.72
N GLY A 248 17.14 -6.50 11.05
CA GLY A 248 15.67 -6.44 11.00
C GLY A 248 15.13 -5.44 12.04
N ARG A 249 14.21 -4.56 11.61
CA ARG A 249 13.50 -3.62 12.49
C ARG A 249 11.99 -3.88 12.46
N GLY A 250 11.26 -3.28 13.40
CA GLY A 250 9.81 -3.41 13.49
C GLY A 250 9.34 -4.76 14.04
N SER A 251 8.07 -5.10 13.77
CA SER A 251 7.44 -6.30 14.34
C SER A 251 7.94 -7.61 13.72
N GLY A 252 8.53 -7.56 12.52
CA GLY A 252 9.06 -8.74 11.81
C GLY A 252 10.08 -9.57 12.60
N ALA A 253 10.80 -8.94 13.54
CA ALA A 253 11.73 -9.64 14.43
C ALA A 253 11.06 -10.65 15.38
N GLY A 254 9.73 -10.62 15.54
CA GLY A 254 8.97 -11.57 16.38
C GLY A 254 8.65 -12.91 15.73
N SER A 255 9.05 -13.14 14.48
CA SER A 255 8.76 -14.37 13.73
C SER A 255 9.94 -15.35 13.72
N VAL A 256 9.70 -16.59 14.16
CA VAL A 256 10.63 -17.72 13.99
C VAL A 256 10.81 -18.06 12.52
N VAL A 257 9.76 -17.94 11.69
CA VAL A 257 9.87 -18.15 10.23
C VAL A 257 10.82 -17.11 9.61
N ALA A 258 10.69 -15.84 9.98
CA ALA A 258 11.59 -14.78 9.51
C ALA A 258 13.04 -15.02 9.94
N TRP A 259 13.26 -15.41 11.19
CA TRP A 259 14.58 -15.74 11.71
C TRP A 259 15.21 -16.95 10.99
N SER A 260 14.40 -17.97 10.73
CA SER A 260 14.80 -19.20 10.02
C SER A 260 15.17 -18.92 8.56
N LEU A 261 14.44 -18.02 7.89
CA LEU A 261 14.70 -17.57 6.52
C LEU A 261 15.79 -16.49 6.43
N THR A 262 16.48 -16.19 7.54
CA THR A 262 17.55 -15.18 7.62
C THR A 262 17.13 -13.76 7.28
N ILE A 263 15.82 -13.48 7.33
CA ILE A 263 15.24 -12.15 7.18
C ILE A 263 15.61 -11.29 8.39
N THR A 264 15.50 -11.88 9.58
CA THR A 264 15.94 -11.26 10.84
C THR A 264 17.11 -12.05 11.43
N ASP A 265 17.97 -11.35 12.16
CA ASP A 265 19.13 -11.94 12.83
C ASP A 265 18.96 -12.07 14.35
N LEU A 266 17.78 -11.74 14.86
CA LEU A 266 17.43 -11.78 16.28
C LEU A 266 16.54 -12.99 16.60
N ASP A 267 16.90 -13.75 17.63
CA ASP A 267 16.15 -14.92 18.10
C ASP A 267 14.87 -14.48 18.86
N PRO A 268 13.67 -14.71 18.30
CA PRO A 268 12.44 -14.21 18.89
C PRO A 268 12.08 -14.90 20.21
N LEU A 269 12.39 -16.19 20.39
CA LEU A 269 12.00 -16.91 21.61
C LEU A 269 12.90 -16.53 22.78
N ARG A 270 14.20 -16.32 22.54
CA ARG A 270 15.13 -15.83 23.57
C ARG A 270 14.72 -14.49 24.15
N PHE A 271 14.19 -13.59 23.33
CA PHE A 271 13.77 -12.24 23.76
C PHE A 271 12.26 -12.11 23.99
N ASN A 272 11.53 -13.23 24.01
CA ASN A 272 10.08 -13.27 24.24
C ASN A 272 9.28 -12.35 23.30
N LEU A 273 9.68 -12.33 22.01
CA LEU A 273 9.01 -11.56 20.97
C LEU A 273 7.79 -12.31 20.43
N LEU A 274 6.71 -11.57 20.25
CA LEU A 274 5.40 -12.10 19.87
C LEU A 274 5.20 -12.03 18.36
N PHE A 275 4.78 -13.13 17.75
CA PHE A 275 4.50 -13.22 16.32
C PHE A 275 3.22 -12.46 15.96
N GLU A 276 2.24 -12.45 16.85
CA GLU A 276 0.93 -11.84 16.65
C GLU A 276 1.00 -10.31 16.58
N ARG A 277 2.11 -9.71 17.04
CA ARG A 277 2.41 -8.29 16.81
C ARG A 277 2.84 -8.01 15.36
N PHE A 278 3.37 -9.01 14.68
CA PHE A 278 3.75 -8.94 13.27
C PHE A 278 2.58 -9.33 12.36
N LEU A 279 2.06 -10.54 12.56
CA LEU A 279 0.99 -11.09 11.75
C LEU A 279 -0.10 -11.66 12.67
N ASN A 280 -1.23 -10.96 12.73
CA ASN A 280 -2.34 -11.35 13.58
C ASN A 280 -3.35 -12.19 12.76
N PRO A 281 -3.62 -13.45 13.10
CA PRO A 281 -4.58 -14.28 12.36
C PRO A 281 -6.01 -13.71 12.39
N GLU A 282 -6.32 -12.87 13.38
CA GLU A 282 -7.63 -12.23 13.50
C GLU A 282 -7.80 -10.98 12.62
N ARG A 283 -6.70 -10.43 12.07
CA ARG A 283 -6.73 -9.24 11.22
C ARG A 283 -5.95 -9.49 9.94
N VAL A 284 -6.63 -9.47 8.79
CA VAL A 284 -5.98 -9.57 7.48
C VAL A 284 -5.37 -8.22 7.11
N ASN A 285 -4.27 -7.88 7.78
CA ASN A 285 -3.41 -6.76 7.41
C ASN A 285 -2.16 -7.32 6.73
N MET A 286 -1.67 -6.61 5.73
CA MET A 286 -0.41 -6.95 5.08
C MET A 286 0.73 -6.86 6.10
N PRO A 287 1.55 -7.91 6.27
CA PRO A 287 2.75 -7.83 7.07
C PRO A 287 3.75 -6.88 6.40
N ASP A 288 4.50 -6.13 7.21
CA ASP A 288 5.53 -5.22 6.73
C ASP A 288 6.88 -5.54 7.37
N PHE A 289 7.81 -6.05 6.55
CA PHE A 289 9.22 -6.17 6.88
C PHE A 289 9.93 -4.87 6.52
N ASP A 290 10.13 -4.07 7.55
CA ASP A 290 11.04 -2.96 7.52
C ASP A 290 12.50 -3.45 7.45
N VAL A 291 13.10 -3.41 6.26
CA VAL A 291 14.51 -3.81 6.06
C VAL A 291 15.40 -2.56 5.96
N ASP A 292 16.49 -2.54 6.74
CA ASP A 292 17.51 -1.51 6.69
C ASP A 292 18.62 -1.90 5.69
N PHE A 293 18.87 -1.05 4.69
CA PHE A 293 19.98 -1.18 3.76
C PHE A 293 20.96 -0.02 3.89
N CYS A 294 22.22 -0.27 3.57
CA CYS A 294 23.22 0.78 3.44
C CYS A 294 22.76 1.85 2.43
N GLN A 295 22.67 3.11 2.86
CA GLN A 295 22.14 4.23 2.07
C GLN A 295 22.79 4.35 0.69
N THR A 296 24.10 4.16 0.59
CA THR A 296 24.87 4.33 -0.65
C THR A 296 24.66 3.21 -1.67
N ARG A 297 24.25 2.02 -1.22
CA ARG A 297 24.10 0.82 -2.06
C ARG A 297 22.65 0.34 -2.20
N ARG A 298 21.68 0.98 -1.53
CA ARG A 298 20.25 0.64 -1.62
C ARG A 298 19.68 0.71 -3.04
N GLY A 299 20.28 1.49 -3.94
CA GLY A 299 19.84 1.53 -5.35
C GLY A 299 20.23 0.28 -6.16
N GLU A 300 21.11 -0.57 -5.65
CA GLU A 300 21.55 -1.81 -6.29
C GLU A 300 20.66 -3.02 -5.94
N THR A 301 19.84 -2.90 -4.90
CA THR A 301 19.01 -3.99 -4.33
C THR A 301 17.62 -4.04 -4.91
#